data_AF-G3XEU8-F1
#
_entry.id   AF-G3XEU8-F1
#
_cell.length_a   1.000
_cell.length_b   1.000
_cell.length_c   1.000
_cell.angle_alpha   90.00
_cell.angle_beta   90.00
_cell.angle_gamma   90.00
#
_symmetry.space_group_name_H-M   'P 1'
#
loop_
_entity.id
_entity.type
_entity.pdbx_description
1 polymer ?
#
loop_
_entity_poly.entity_id
_entity_poly.type
_entity_poly.pdbx_seq_one_letter_code
_entity_poly.pdbx_strand_id
1 'polypeptide(L)'
;KFTVCENSMEMLVQNNLNLPKVTEEDGCLLAGFDEEKCLRKLSSGLFAFQTYLEFIQETFASEKQNVESLCYGTKHLATTIRQMVINPDEVVIPDSASQKSLLSKLKSDKAWIEKITTHLILRDFTSFMEKTVRAVRYLKNTRSFS
;
A
#
# COMPACT_ATOMS: atom_id res chain seq x y z
N LYS A 1 -0.77 -11.36 23.22
CA LYS A 1 -2.24 -11.53 23.05
C LYS A 1 -2.87 -10.19 23.41
N PHE A 2 -3.42 -9.45 22.45
CA PHE A 2 -3.94 -8.10 22.70
C PHE A 2 -5.43 -8.04 22.34
N THR A 3 -6.24 -7.57 23.27
CA THR A 3 -7.65 -7.23 23.11
C THR A 3 -7.72 -5.71 22.91
N VAL A 4 -7.48 -5.25 21.68
CA VAL A 4 -7.91 -3.91 21.26
C VAL A 4 -9.40 -4.02 20.96
N CYS A 5 -10.24 -3.20 21.60
CA CYS A 5 -11.65 -3.12 21.23
C CYS A 5 -11.75 -2.52 19.83
N GLU A 6 -12.18 -3.33 18.87
CA GLU A 6 -11.93 -3.23 17.42
C GLU A 6 -12.33 -1.93 16.72
N ASN A 7 -13.20 -1.07 17.27
CA ASN A 7 -13.84 -0.03 16.43
C ASN A 7 -13.71 1.42 16.89
N SER A 8 -13.64 1.74 18.19
CA SER A 8 -13.77 3.15 18.62
C SER A 8 -12.48 3.97 18.45
N MET A 9 -11.33 3.38 18.77
CA MET A 9 -10.02 4.07 18.69
C MET A 9 -9.40 3.97 17.30
N GLU A 10 -9.73 2.92 16.55
CA GLU A 10 -9.31 2.78 15.15
C GLU A 10 -9.86 3.90 14.28
N MET A 11 -11.13 4.27 14.45
CA MET A 11 -11.77 5.36 13.69
C MET A 11 -11.06 6.71 13.85
N LEU A 12 -10.55 7.01 15.06
CA LEU A 12 -9.81 8.25 15.32
C LEU A 12 -8.46 8.29 14.60
N VAL A 13 -7.79 7.15 14.51
CA VAL A 13 -6.50 7.02 13.81
C VAL A 13 -6.70 6.96 12.30
N GLN A 14 -7.74 6.26 11.83
CA GLN A 14 -8.08 6.16 10.41
C GLN A 14 -8.37 7.51 9.76
N ASN A 15 -9.02 8.45 10.47
CA ASN A 15 -9.29 9.79 9.94
C ASN A 15 -8.02 10.56 9.51
N ASN A 16 -6.85 10.15 10.02
CA ASN A 16 -5.57 10.79 9.70
C ASN A 16 -4.72 9.98 8.70
N LEU A 17 -5.18 8.78 8.29
CA LEU A 17 -4.43 7.88 7.42
C LEU A 17 -4.99 7.85 6.00
N ASN A 18 -4.24 8.42 5.06
CA ASN A 18 -4.58 8.39 3.63
C ASN A 18 -3.92 7.18 2.95
N LEU A 19 -4.35 5.97 3.32
CA LEU A 19 -3.80 4.73 2.79
C LEU A 19 -4.28 4.46 1.35
N PRO A 20 -3.41 3.97 0.46
CA PRO A 20 -3.80 3.61 -0.90
C PRO A 20 -4.90 2.54 -0.91
N LYS A 21 -5.95 2.76 -1.70
CA LYS A 21 -7.05 1.82 -1.89
C LYS A 21 -7.37 1.70 -3.37
N VAL A 22 -7.68 0.48 -3.80
CA VAL A 22 -8.26 0.20 -5.11
C VAL A 22 -9.78 0.35 -5.02
N THR A 23 -10.32 1.18 -5.88
CA THR A 23 -11.73 1.55 -6.04
C THR A 23 -12.25 1.12 -7.41
N GLU A 24 -13.54 1.32 -7.68
CA GLU A 24 -14.14 0.95 -8.98
C GLU A 24 -13.57 1.79 -10.13
N GLU A 25 -13.29 3.07 -9.88
CA GLU A 25 -12.75 4.02 -10.87
C GLU A 25 -11.34 3.67 -11.34
N ASP A 26 -10.62 2.88 -10.55
CA ASP A 26 -9.25 2.48 -10.84
C ASP A 26 -9.16 1.37 -11.91
N GLY A 27 -10.30 0.84 -12.39
CA GLY A 27 -10.33 -0.14 -13.49
C GLY A 27 -9.74 -1.51 -13.16
N CYS A 28 -9.53 -1.83 -11.88
CA CYS A 28 -8.99 -3.13 -11.46
C CYS A 28 -10.04 -4.21 -11.18
N LEU A 29 -11.32 -3.86 -11.22
CA LEU A 29 -12.43 -4.80 -11.01
C LEU A 29 -12.82 -5.46 -12.34
N LEU A 30 -13.44 -6.64 -12.26
CA LEU A 30 -13.87 -7.38 -13.45
C LEU A 30 -14.85 -6.56 -14.31
N ALA A 31 -15.79 -5.87 -13.65
CA ALA A 31 -16.67 -4.92 -14.31
C ALA A 31 -15.91 -3.59 -14.49
N GLY A 32 -15.84 -3.11 -15.73
CA GLY A 32 -15.12 -1.88 -16.04
C GLY A 32 -13.60 -2.01 -16.00
N PHE A 33 -13.08 -3.22 -16.25
CA PHE A 33 -11.63 -3.45 -16.27
C PHE A 33 -10.94 -2.56 -17.30
N ASP A 34 -9.95 -1.80 -16.85
CA ASP A 34 -9.09 -0.95 -17.66
C ASP A 34 -7.65 -1.26 -17.23
N GLU A 35 -6.94 -1.98 -18.10
CA GLU A 35 -5.60 -2.48 -17.84
C GLU A 35 -4.64 -1.36 -17.46
N GLU A 36 -4.69 -0.25 -18.20
CA GLU A 36 -3.74 0.84 -18.05
C GLU A 36 -4.02 1.63 -16.76
N LYS A 37 -5.28 1.96 -16.47
CA LYS A 37 -5.66 2.59 -15.20
C LYS A 37 -5.32 1.69 -14.01
N CYS A 38 -5.58 0.40 -14.15
CA CYS A 38 -5.33 -0.54 -13.07
C CYS A 38 -3.84 -0.65 -12.77
N LEU A 39 -3.00 -0.89 -13.79
CA LEU A 39 -1.54 -1.00 -13.61
C LEU A 39 -0.96 0.29 -13.00
N ARG A 40 -1.40 1.47 -13.45
CA ARG A 40 -0.99 2.76 -12.86
C ARG A 40 -1.39 2.87 -11.40
N LYS A 41 -2.63 2.52 -11.06
CA LYS A 41 -3.11 2.56 -9.68
C LYS A 41 -2.32 1.62 -8.77
N LEU A 42 -2.12 0.38 -9.22
CA LEU A 42 -1.39 -0.63 -8.47
C LEU A 42 0.05 -0.18 -8.21
N SER A 43 0.75 0.28 -9.25
CA SER A 43 2.13 0.75 -9.10
C SER A 43 2.23 1.96 -8.18
N SER A 44 1.41 2.99 -8.40
CA SER A 44 1.42 4.22 -7.58
C SER A 44 1.08 3.92 -6.11
N GLY A 45 0.11 3.03 -5.87
CA GLY A 45 -0.26 2.59 -4.52
C GLY A 45 0.87 1.84 -3.81
N LEU A 46 1.56 0.94 -4.50
CA LEU A 46 2.71 0.21 -3.93
C LEU A 46 3.89 1.15 -3.61
N PHE A 47 4.14 2.15 -4.45
CA PHE A 47 5.12 3.19 -4.13
C PHE A 47 4.71 4.02 -2.91
N ALA A 48 3.43 4.38 -2.80
CA ALA A 48 2.92 5.09 -1.63
C ALA A 48 3.02 4.26 -0.34
N PHE A 49 2.82 2.94 -0.42
CA PHE A 49 2.99 2.05 0.73
C PHE A 49 4.43 1.98 1.28
N GLN A 50 5.46 2.31 0.48
CA GLN A 50 6.87 2.28 0.95
C GLN A 50 7.07 3.11 2.22
N THR A 51 6.59 4.34 2.25
CA THR A 51 6.75 5.23 3.41
C THR A 51 6.02 4.72 4.66
N TYR A 52 4.87 4.06 4.48
CA TYR A 52 4.15 3.44 5.58
C TYR A 52 4.88 2.20 6.12
N LEU A 53 5.51 1.41 5.24
CA LEU A 53 6.31 0.25 5.64
C LEU A 53 7.63 0.67 6.32
N GLU A 54 8.24 1.78 5.90
CA GLU A 54 9.39 2.40 6.58
C GLU A 54 9.03 2.80 8.02
N PHE A 55 7.86 3.43 8.23
CA PHE A 55 7.37 3.73 9.58
C PHE A 55 7.22 2.45 10.43
N ILE A 56 6.69 1.36 9.85
CA ILE A 56 6.55 0.09 10.56
C ILE A 56 7.91 -0.50 10.91
N GLN A 57 8.90 -0.39 10.02
CA GLN A 57 10.25 -0.88 10.27
C GLN A 57 10.89 -0.17 11.48
N GLU A 58 10.68 1.14 11.61
CA GLU A 58 11.14 1.92 12.77
C GLU A 58 10.39 1.54 14.06
N THR A 59 9.07 1.32 13.97
CA THR A 59 8.19 1.06 15.12
C THR A 59 8.28 -0.38 15.63
N PHE A 60 8.49 -1.34 14.73
CA PHE A 60 8.43 -2.78 14.99
C PHE A 60 9.80 -3.45 14.87
N ALA A 61 10.76 -2.93 15.63
CA ALA A 61 12.17 -3.31 15.57
C ALA A 61 12.43 -4.81 15.78
N SER A 62 11.57 -5.53 16.51
CA SER A 62 11.69 -6.99 16.70
C SER A 62 11.52 -7.78 15.41
N GLU A 63 10.79 -7.25 14.44
CA GLU A 63 10.50 -7.88 13.14
C GLU A 63 11.21 -7.17 11.98
N LYS A 64 12.25 -6.39 12.29
CA LYS A 64 12.94 -5.51 11.32
C LYS A 64 13.29 -6.21 10.00
N GLN A 65 13.83 -7.43 10.06
CA GLN A 65 14.21 -8.20 8.86
C GLN A 65 12.99 -8.59 8.00
N ASN A 66 11.87 -8.93 8.64
CA ASN A 66 10.63 -9.27 7.94
C ASN A 66 10.05 -8.03 7.25
N VAL A 67 10.08 -6.88 7.93
CA VAL A 67 9.62 -5.61 7.34
C VAL A 67 10.55 -5.15 6.22
N GLU A 68 11.88 -5.32 6.35
CA GLU A 68 12.84 -5.02 5.28
C GLU A 68 12.57 -5.83 4.02
N SER A 69 12.32 -7.14 4.20
CA SER A 69 11.95 -8.03 3.09
C SER A 69 10.64 -7.59 2.44
N LEU A 70 9.68 -7.15 3.25
CA LEU A 70 8.39 -6.62 2.77
C LEU A 70 8.55 -5.31 1.99
N CYS A 71 9.36 -4.37 2.49
CA CYS A 71 9.69 -3.12 1.80
C CYS A 71 10.32 -3.41 0.44
N TYR A 72 11.36 -4.25 0.42
CA TYR A 72 12.05 -4.66 -0.80
C TYR A 72 11.09 -5.31 -1.81
N GLY A 73 10.32 -6.31 -1.38
CA GLY A 73 9.37 -7.02 -2.24
C GLY A 73 8.30 -6.08 -2.81
N THR A 74 7.78 -5.17 -1.98
CA THR A 74 6.80 -4.17 -2.41
C THR A 74 7.38 -3.20 -3.44
N LYS A 75 8.62 -2.74 -3.24
CA LYS A 75 9.29 -1.81 -4.17
C LYS A 75 9.59 -2.49 -5.50
N HIS A 76 10.05 -3.74 -5.43
CA HIS A 76 10.34 -4.53 -6.61
C HIS A 76 9.05 -4.76 -7.41
N LEU A 77 7.96 -5.17 -6.76
CA LEU A 77 6.65 -5.32 -7.40
C LEU A 77 6.15 -4.01 -8.02
N ALA A 78 6.27 -2.89 -7.31
CA ALA A 78 5.85 -1.57 -7.82
C ALA A 78 6.58 -1.21 -9.12
N THR A 79 7.89 -1.47 -9.15
CA THR A 79 8.77 -1.23 -10.30
C THR A 79 8.42 -2.14 -11.47
N THR A 80 8.18 -3.43 -11.20
CA THR A 80 7.79 -4.40 -12.22
C THR A 80 6.44 -4.06 -12.84
N ILE A 81 5.44 -3.67 -12.03
CA ILE A 81 4.13 -3.23 -12.54
C ILE A 81 4.28 -1.93 -13.33
N ARG A 82 5.11 -0.98 -12.87
CA ARG A 82 5.40 0.28 -13.59
C ARG A 82 5.92 0.02 -15.01
N GLN A 83 6.73 -1.02 -15.21
CA GLN A 83 7.25 -1.40 -16.53
C GLN A 83 6.18 -2.00 -17.45
N MET A 84 5.03 -2.42 -16.92
CA MET A 84 3.92 -2.94 -17.71
C MET A 84 2.95 -1.85 -18.17
N VAL A 85 3.04 -0.64 -17.60
CA VAL A 85 2.24 0.55 -17.96
C VAL A 85 2.76 1.10 -19.28
N ILE A 86 1.86 1.56 -20.16
CA ILE A 86 2.23 2.13 -21.47
C ILE A 86 3.14 3.35 -21.28
N ASN A 87 2.80 4.24 -20.35
CA ASN A 87 3.58 5.42 -19.99
C ASN A 87 4.03 5.35 -18.52
N PRO A 88 5.22 4.79 -18.23
CA PRO A 88 5.74 4.67 -16.87
C PRO A 88 5.89 5.99 -16.11
N ASP A 89 5.98 7.12 -16.81
CA ASP A 89 6.13 8.45 -16.22
C ASP A 89 4.82 9.03 -15.67
N GLU A 90 3.68 8.45 -16.05
CA GLU A 90 2.36 8.83 -15.52
C GLU A 90 2.06 8.12 -14.17
N VAL A 91 2.96 7.24 -13.71
CA VAL A 91 2.87 6.63 -12.37
C VAL A 91 3.29 7.64 -11.31
N VAL A 92 2.39 7.91 -10.36
CA VAL A 92 2.64 8.85 -9.27
C VAL A 92 3.51 8.18 -8.21
N ILE A 93 4.69 8.74 -7.99
CA ILE A 93 5.64 8.30 -6.95
C ILE A 93 5.79 9.45 -5.95
N PRO A 94 5.54 9.22 -4.64
CA PRO A 94 5.74 10.27 -3.64
C PRO A 94 7.18 10.78 -3.64
N ASP A 95 7.38 12.10 -3.67
CA ASP A 95 8.70 12.71 -3.57
C ASP A 95 9.24 12.66 -2.12
N SER A 96 10.55 12.87 -1.96
CA SER A 96 11.20 12.76 -0.65
C SER A 96 10.63 13.72 0.41
N ALA A 97 10.18 14.92 0.03
CA ALA A 97 9.61 15.86 0.99
C ALA A 97 8.23 15.39 1.46
N SER A 98 7.39 14.89 0.55
CA SER A 98 6.10 14.28 0.88
C SER A 98 6.26 13.06 1.79
N GLN A 99 7.24 12.19 1.50
CA GLN A 99 7.53 11.01 2.32
C GLN A 99 7.95 11.41 3.75
N LYS A 100 8.88 12.36 3.90
CA LYS A 100 9.34 12.85 5.21
C LYS A 100 8.20 13.49 6.00
N SER A 101 7.37 14.31 5.35
CA SER A 101 6.21 14.92 5.99
C SER A 101 5.23 13.85 6.49
N LEU A 102 4.97 12.81 5.69
CA LEU A 102 4.12 11.69 6.10
C LEU A 102 4.71 10.94 7.30
N LEU A 103 6.00 10.56 7.27
CA LEU A 103 6.66 9.89 8.40
C LEU A 103 6.54 10.70 9.70
N SER A 104 6.74 12.02 9.63
CA SER A 104 6.59 12.89 10.81
C SER A 104 5.16 12.92 11.36
N LYS A 105 4.15 12.78 10.50
CA LYS A 105 2.74 12.75 10.91
C LYS A 105 2.32 11.41 11.51
N LEU A 106 2.99 10.32 11.14
CA LEU A 106 2.72 8.96 11.64
C LEU A 106 3.31 8.73 13.04
N LYS A 107 4.45 9.37 13.35
CA LYS A 107 5.08 9.29 14.66
C LYS A 107 4.19 9.94 15.73
N SER A 108 4.14 9.31 16.90
CA SER A 108 3.31 9.78 18.01
C SER A 108 4.03 9.58 19.33
N ASP A 109 3.91 10.55 20.24
CA ASP A 109 4.45 10.43 21.60
C ASP A 109 3.78 9.29 22.40
N LYS A 110 2.68 8.72 21.88
CA LYS A 110 1.92 7.64 22.51
C LYS A 110 2.16 6.33 21.77
N ALA A 111 2.96 5.44 22.37
CA ALA A 111 3.29 4.12 21.80
C ALA A 111 2.07 3.25 21.43
N TRP A 112 0.92 3.40 22.08
CA TRP A 112 -0.30 2.65 21.70
C TRP A 112 -0.90 3.15 20.38
N ILE A 113 -0.75 4.44 20.04
CA ILE A 113 -1.21 5.01 18.76
C ILE A 113 -0.36 4.44 17.63
N GLU A 114 0.95 4.34 17.81
CA GLU A 114 1.84 3.76 16.80
C GLU A 114 1.51 2.28 16.53
N LYS A 115 1.14 1.53 17.57
CA LYS A 115 0.67 0.13 17.45
C LYS A 115 -0.63 0.00 16.66
N ILE A 116 -1.63 0.84 16.94
CA ILE A 116 -2.89 0.84 16.18
C ILE A 116 -2.63 1.27 14.73
N THR A 117 -1.82 2.31 14.53
CA THR A 117 -1.41 2.79 13.21
C THR A 117 -0.75 1.68 12.40
N THR A 118 0.19 0.94 13.02
CA THR A 118 0.84 -0.23 12.42
C THR A 118 -0.18 -1.28 12.01
N HIS A 119 -1.13 -1.62 12.90
CA HIS A 119 -2.17 -2.61 12.60
C HIS A 119 -3.03 -2.18 11.39
N LEU A 120 -3.48 -0.93 11.37
CA LEU A 120 -4.29 -0.37 10.28
C LEU A 120 -3.55 -0.37 8.95
N ILE A 121 -2.28 0.05 8.94
CA ILE A 121 -1.43 0.02 7.74
C ILE A 121 -1.32 -1.41 7.22
N LEU A 122 -0.98 -2.39 8.07
CA LEU A 122 -0.80 -3.79 7.66
C LEU A 122 -2.10 -4.42 7.16
N ARG A 123 -3.24 -4.11 7.79
CA ARG A 123 -4.56 -4.58 7.37
C ARG A 123 -4.91 -4.04 5.97
N ASP A 124 -4.79 -2.73 5.77
CA ASP A 124 -5.14 -2.10 4.49
C ASP A 124 -4.12 -2.46 3.40
N PHE A 125 -2.84 -2.64 3.74
CA PHE A 125 -1.82 -3.18 2.84
C PHE A 125 -2.15 -4.60 2.38
N THR A 126 -2.60 -5.46 3.30
CA THR A 126 -3.06 -6.82 2.96
C THR A 126 -4.24 -6.77 2.00
N SER A 127 -5.26 -5.95 2.28
CA SER A 127 -6.41 -5.78 1.38
C SER A 127 -6.00 -5.25 0.00
N PHE A 128 -5.03 -4.32 -0.05
CA PHE A 128 -4.48 -3.82 -1.30
C PHE A 128 -3.78 -4.94 -2.08
N MET A 129 -2.94 -5.74 -1.42
CA MET A 129 -2.22 -6.85 -2.04
C MET A 129 -3.15 -7.97 -2.56
N GLU A 130 -4.24 -8.27 -1.86
CA GLU A 130 -5.26 -9.21 -2.36
C GLU A 130 -5.87 -8.74 -3.69
N LYS A 131 -6.17 -7.44 -3.80
CA LYS A 131 -6.68 -6.82 -5.03
C LYS A 131 -5.61 -6.80 -6.12
N THR A 132 -4.37 -6.47 -5.79
CA THR A 132 -3.22 -6.54 -6.71
C THR A 132 -3.08 -7.94 -7.31
N VAL A 133 -3.08 -8.99 -6.48
CA VAL A 133 -2.97 -10.38 -6.95
C VAL A 133 -4.13 -10.75 -7.87
N ARG A 134 -5.36 -10.36 -7.53
CA ARG A 134 -6.53 -10.61 -8.38
C ARG A 134 -6.40 -9.94 -9.75
N ALA A 135 -6.01 -8.67 -9.78
CA ALA A 135 -5.82 -7.92 -11.02
C ALA A 135 -4.70 -8.51 -11.89
N VAL A 136 -3.53 -8.82 -11.29
CA VAL A 136 -2.41 -9.43 -12.02
C VAL A 136 -2.76 -10.81 -12.58
N ARG A 137 -3.52 -11.63 -11.85
CA ARG A 137 -4.02 -12.91 -12.36
C ARG A 137 -4.96 -12.73 -13.55
N TYR A 138 -5.84 -11.72 -13.47
CA TYR A 138 -6.74 -11.40 -14.57
C TYR A 138 -5.97 -10.97 -15.82
N LEU A 139 -5.00 -10.06 -15.66
CA LEU A 139 -4.10 -9.61 -16.73
C LEU A 139 -3.33 -10.75 -17.40
N LYS A 140 -2.79 -11.67 -16.59
CA LYS A 140 -2.09 -12.85 -17.11
C LYS A 140 -3.00 -13.66 -18.03
N ASN A 141 -4.25 -13.87 -17.62
CA ASN A 141 -5.21 -14.62 -18.41
C ASN A 141 -5.57 -13.86 -19.69
N THR A 142 -5.93 -12.58 -19.63
CA THR A 142 -6.33 -11.81 -20.82
C THR A 142 -5.20 -11.66 -21.84
N ARG A 143 -3.97 -11.36 -21.40
CA ARG A 143 -2.80 -11.25 -22.27
C ARG A 143 -2.36 -12.58 -22.86
N SER A 144 -2.66 -13.72 -22.22
CA SER A 144 -2.35 -15.05 -22.78
C SER A 144 -3.27 -15.51 -23.90
N PHE A 145 -4.42 -14.83 -24.08
CA PHE A 145 -5.38 -15.08 -25.15
C PHE A 145 -5.31 -14.05 -26.29
N SER A 146 -4.36 -13.11 -26.23
CA SER A 146 -4.09 -12.11 -27.27
C SER A 146 -2.81 -12.47 -28.03
#